data_AF-A0A2U2D5D9-F1
#
_entry.id   AF-A0A2U2D5D9-F1
#
_cell.length_a   1.000
_cell.length_b   1.000
_cell.length_c   1.000
_cell.angle_alpha   90.00
_cell.angle_beta   90.00
_cell.angle_gamma   90.00
#
_symmetry.space_group_name_H-M   'P 1'
#
loop_
_entity.id
_entity.type
_entity.pdbx_description
1 polymer ?
#
loop_
_entity_poly.entity_id
_entity_poly.type
_entity_poly.pdbx_seq_one_letter_code
_entity_poly.pdbx_strand_id
1 'polypeptide(L)'
;MSIWSRVESVFIFLAALWVLIAFGVWVTADSTNPKMSQRLTALVATMNEHRISHYQNQHWCTRIDSESGNYADQPSSTCGSDDGNKPFDAHGARLFSVVSDAAEEAQIAPIRIDIRSEHGRVTFATISLSCFLCYASYIYSPQKPYVTQERKPTDVINMTGDWYYENTGI
;
A
#
# COMPACT_ATOMS: atom_id res chain seq x y z
N MET A 1 25.05 10.68 42.44
CA MET A 1 24.29 9.71 41.62
C MET A 1 24.82 8.31 41.96
N SER A 2 24.04 7.48 42.65
CA SER A 2 24.51 6.19 43.19
C SER A 2 24.70 5.15 42.07
N ILE A 3 25.57 4.17 42.29
CA ILE A 3 25.84 3.06 41.36
C ILE A 3 24.54 2.31 41.00
N TRP A 4 23.61 2.20 41.95
CA TRP A 4 22.29 1.61 41.76
C TRP A 4 21.42 2.32 40.71
N SER A 5 21.39 3.65 40.71
CA SER A 5 20.67 4.45 39.70
C SER A 5 21.21 4.25 38.27
N ARG A 6 22.51 3.95 38.13
CA ARG A 6 23.12 3.66 36.81
C ARG A 6 22.77 2.26 36.32
N VAL A 7 22.68 1.28 37.22
CA VAL A 7 22.32 -0.11 36.88
C VAL A 7 20.86 -0.19 36.43
N GLU A 8 19.93 0.44 37.14
CA GLU A 8 18.51 0.49 36.75
C GLU A 8 18.30 1.16 35.38
N SER A 9 19.02 2.26 35.12
CA SER A 9 18.96 2.97 33.84
C SER A 9 19.45 2.10 32.67
N VAL A 10 20.48 1.27 32.87
CA VAL A 10 20.99 0.34 31.85
C VAL A 10 19.98 -0.77 31.56
N PHE A 11 19.33 -1.32 32.58
CA PHE A 11 18.29 -2.34 32.38
C PHE A 11 17.08 -1.80 31.62
N ILE A 12 16.61 -0.59 31.94
CA ILE A 12 15.51 0.05 31.22
C ILE A 12 15.90 0.31 29.76
N PHE A 13 17.12 0.80 29.52
CA PHE A 13 17.61 1.03 28.16
C PHE A 13 17.68 -0.26 27.33
N LEU A 14 18.19 -1.35 27.91
CA LEU A 14 18.25 -2.65 27.25
C LEU A 14 16.85 -3.21 26.99
N ALA A 15 15.92 -3.10 27.95
CA ALA A 15 14.54 -3.53 27.76
C ALA A 15 13.85 -2.74 26.62
N ALA A 16 14.04 -1.42 26.58
CA ALA A 16 13.51 -0.58 25.51
C ALA A 16 14.10 -0.97 24.13
N LEU A 17 15.41 -1.24 24.07
CA LEU A 17 16.06 -1.70 22.83
C LEU A 17 15.46 -3.04 22.36
N TRP A 18 15.25 -3.99 23.27
CA TRP A 18 14.64 -5.28 22.94
C TRP A 18 13.21 -5.15 22.42
N VAL A 19 12.40 -4.28 23.04
CA VAL A 19 11.03 -4.00 22.58
C VAL A 19 11.05 -3.39 21.17
N LEU A 20 11.97 -2.47 20.89
CA LEU A 20 12.13 -1.88 19.56
C LEU A 20 12.53 -2.91 18.50
N ILE A 21 13.47 -3.81 18.81
CA ILE A 21 13.88 -4.88 17.90
C ILE A 21 12.73 -5.85 17.64
N ALA A 22 12.04 -6.31 18.70
CA ALA A 22 10.90 -7.21 18.58
C ALA A 22 9.78 -6.59 17.74
N PHE A 23 9.50 -5.30 17.95
CA PHE A 23 8.53 -4.55 17.16
C PHE A 23 8.93 -4.47 15.68
N GLY A 24 10.20 -4.16 15.38
CA GLY A 24 10.71 -4.10 13.99
C GLY A 24 10.62 -5.45 13.25
N VAL A 25 10.94 -6.55 13.93
CA VAL A 25 10.81 -7.90 13.36
C VAL A 25 9.34 -8.27 13.15
N TRP A 26 8.47 -7.92 14.09
CA TRP A 26 7.03 -8.22 13.99
C TRP A 26 6.39 -7.50 12.80
N VAL A 27 6.68 -6.22 12.60
CA VAL A 27 6.15 -5.42 11.48
C VAL A 27 6.58 -5.98 10.12
N THR A 28 7.85 -6.39 9.99
CA THR A 28 8.36 -6.95 8.72
C THR A 28 7.84 -8.37 8.43
N ALA A 29 7.66 -9.18 9.47
CA ALA A 29 7.07 -10.51 9.34
C ALA A 29 5.58 -10.46 8.95
N ASP A 30 4.84 -9.46 9.44
CA ASP A 30 3.44 -9.28 9.08
C ASP A 30 3.28 -8.78 7.64
N SER A 31 4.13 -7.83 7.21
CA SER A 31 4.09 -7.33 5.83
C SER A 31 4.45 -8.38 4.78
N THR A 32 5.30 -9.35 5.13
CA THR A 32 5.72 -10.44 4.22
C THR A 32 5.00 -11.76 4.50
N ASN A 33 3.91 -11.73 5.28
CA ASN A 33 3.12 -12.92 5.63
C ASN A 33 2.57 -13.62 4.36
N PRO A 34 2.63 -14.96 4.24
CA PRO A 34 2.07 -15.69 3.10
C PRO A 34 0.58 -15.41 2.83
N LYS A 35 -0.20 -15.05 3.85
CA LYS A 35 -1.61 -14.66 3.70
C LYS A 35 -1.78 -13.26 3.09
N MET A 36 -0.75 -12.41 3.15
CA MET A 36 -0.78 -11.06 2.58
C MET A 36 -0.97 -11.14 1.06
N SER A 37 -0.23 -12.01 0.36
CA SER A 37 -0.40 -12.21 -1.09
C SER A 37 -1.85 -12.55 -1.49
N GLN A 38 -2.56 -13.35 -0.67
CA GLN A 38 -3.96 -13.69 -0.95
C GLN A 38 -4.89 -12.48 -0.78
N ARG A 39 -4.68 -11.69 0.28
CA ARG A 39 -5.44 -10.45 0.55
C ARG A 39 -5.22 -9.42 -0.56
N LEU A 40 -3.96 -9.21 -0.97
CA LEU A 40 -3.59 -8.33 -2.06
C LEU A 40 -4.21 -8.78 -3.39
N THR A 41 -4.18 -10.09 -3.67
CA THR A 41 -4.80 -10.67 -4.88
C THR A 41 -6.31 -10.46 -4.90
N ALA A 42 -6.99 -10.64 -3.76
CA ALA A 42 -8.43 -10.40 -3.66
C ALA A 42 -8.77 -8.92 -3.95
N LEU A 43 -8.01 -7.99 -3.36
CA LEU A 43 -8.20 -6.55 -3.58
C LEU A 43 -7.99 -6.15 -5.05
N VAL A 44 -6.93 -6.67 -5.68
CA VAL A 44 -6.65 -6.46 -7.11
C VAL A 44 -7.73 -7.08 -8.00
N ALA A 45 -8.25 -8.24 -7.63
CA ALA A 45 -9.36 -8.87 -8.35
C ALA A 45 -10.62 -8.01 -8.30
N THR A 46 -10.97 -7.45 -7.13
CA THR A 46 -12.10 -6.52 -6.98
C THR A 46 -11.95 -5.30 -7.89
N MET A 47 -10.76 -4.69 -7.91
CA MET A 47 -10.48 -3.55 -8.81
C MET A 47 -10.67 -3.93 -10.28
N ASN A 48 -10.12 -5.08 -10.70
CA ASN A 48 -10.21 -5.54 -12.08
C ASN A 48 -11.65 -5.91 -12.50
N GLU A 49 -12.41 -6.56 -11.61
CA GLU A 49 -13.83 -6.89 -11.83
C GLU A 49 -14.67 -5.63 -12.11
N HIS A 50 -14.39 -4.57 -11.36
CA HIS A 50 -15.07 -3.28 -11.49
C HIS A 50 -14.41 -2.34 -12.51
N ARG A 51 -13.38 -2.82 -13.23
CA ARG A 51 -12.63 -2.08 -14.25
C ARG A 51 -12.06 -0.75 -13.75
N ILE A 52 -11.59 -0.76 -12.51
CA ILE A 52 -10.94 0.37 -11.84
C ILE A 52 -9.45 0.23 -12.07
N SER A 53 -8.81 1.20 -12.73
CA SER A 53 -7.36 1.21 -12.98
C SER A 53 -6.58 1.93 -11.88
N HIS A 54 -7.22 2.86 -11.17
CA HIS A 54 -6.58 3.67 -10.14
C HIS A 54 -7.54 3.92 -8.98
N TYR A 55 -7.04 3.83 -7.76
CA TYR A 55 -7.71 4.22 -6.53
C TYR A 55 -6.74 4.99 -5.65
N GLN A 56 -7.17 6.09 -5.05
CA GLN A 56 -6.39 6.87 -4.11
C GLN A 56 -7.28 7.36 -2.98
N ASN A 57 -6.85 7.12 -1.74
CA ASN A 57 -7.55 7.54 -0.53
C ASN A 57 -6.57 8.20 0.44
N GLN A 58 -6.42 9.51 0.27
CA GLN A 58 -5.63 10.34 1.16
C GLN A 58 -6.47 11.55 1.57
N HIS A 59 -6.23 12.07 2.77
CA HIS A 59 -7.01 13.20 3.31
C HIS A 59 -6.96 14.47 2.44
N TRP A 60 -5.94 14.60 1.58
CA TRP A 60 -5.78 15.70 0.63
C TRP A 60 -6.12 15.32 -0.81
N CYS A 61 -6.48 14.05 -1.07
CA CYS A 61 -6.87 13.57 -2.39
C CYS A 61 -7.64 12.25 -2.33
N THR A 62 -8.91 12.30 -2.74
CA THR A 62 -9.72 11.10 -2.98
C THR A 62 -9.97 10.99 -4.48
N ARG A 63 -9.57 9.89 -5.10
CA ARG A 63 -9.69 9.69 -6.54
C ARG A 63 -9.93 8.25 -6.92
N ILE A 64 -10.68 8.05 -8.00
CA ILE A 64 -10.83 6.75 -8.66
C ILE A 64 -10.89 6.93 -10.17
N ASP A 65 -10.08 6.15 -10.89
CA ASP A 65 -10.15 6.06 -12.36
C ASP A 65 -10.66 4.68 -12.75
N SER A 66 -11.63 4.66 -13.66
CA SER A 66 -12.24 3.44 -14.19
C SER A 66 -12.53 3.61 -15.67
N GLU A 67 -12.85 2.51 -16.36
CA GLU A 67 -13.33 2.59 -17.75
C GLU A 67 -14.57 3.49 -17.92
N SER A 68 -15.39 3.63 -16.87
CA SER A 68 -16.60 4.47 -16.88
C SER A 68 -16.32 5.98 -16.72
N GLY A 69 -15.13 6.33 -16.26
CA GLY A 69 -14.72 7.71 -16.01
C GLY A 69 -13.78 7.86 -14.82
N ASN A 70 -13.29 9.08 -14.67
CA ASN A 70 -12.36 9.50 -13.64
C ASN A 70 -13.07 10.46 -12.68
N TYR A 71 -13.05 10.13 -11.38
CA TYR A 71 -13.74 10.86 -10.33
C TYR A 71 -12.77 11.30 -9.25
N ALA A 72 -12.91 12.54 -8.78
CA ALA A 72 -12.12 13.07 -7.67
C ALA A 72 -12.95 14.02 -6.79
N ASP A 73 -12.56 14.15 -5.52
CA ASP A 73 -13.18 15.10 -4.59
C ASP A 73 -12.72 16.55 -4.82
N GLN A 74 -11.55 16.75 -5.42
CA GLN A 74 -10.98 18.06 -5.73
C GLN A 74 -10.52 18.19 -7.20
N PRO A 75 -10.73 19.35 -7.84
CA PRO A 75 -10.17 19.64 -9.17
C PRO A 75 -8.64 19.82 -9.14
N SER A 76 -7.97 18.94 -9.88
CA SER A 76 -6.63 19.01 -10.51
C SER A 76 -5.34 19.33 -9.72
N SER A 77 -5.26 20.27 -8.78
CA SER A 77 -3.91 20.73 -8.36
C SER A 77 -3.21 19.93 -7.25
N THR A 78 -3.97 19.26 -6.36
CA THR A 78 -3.41 18.51 -5.21
C THR A 78 -3.35 17.01 -5.45
N CYS A 79 -4.24 16.46 -6.28
CA CYS A 79 -4.29 15.04 -6.64
C CYS A 79 -3.31 14.61 -7.76
N GLY A 80 -2.60 15.56 -8.39
CA GLY A 80 -1.60 15.28 -9.43
C GLY A 80 -2.18 14.75 -10.75
N SER A 81 -3.35 15.23 -11.18
CA SER A 81 -3.99 14.75 -12.40
C SER A 81 -4.61 15.87 -13.23
N ASP A 82 -4.40 15.79 -14.55
CA ASP A 82 -4.86 16.71 -15.59
C ASP A 82 -6.38 17.00 -15.53
N ASP A 83 -6.77 18.09 -16.20
CA ASP A 83 -8.05 18.84 -16.19
C ASP A 83 -9.35 18.07 -16.59
N GLY A 84 -9.41 16.74 -16.40
CA GLY A 84 -10.51 15.88 -16.84
C GLY A 84 -11.33 15.18 -15.75
N ASN A 85 -10.99 15.34 -14.46
CA ASN A 85 -11.71 14.66 -13.38
C ASN A 85 -13.09 15.26 -13.13
N LYS A 86 -14.09 14.40 -12.98
CA LYS A 86 -15.44 14.80 -12.55
C LYS A 86 -15.53 14.76 -11.02
N PRO A 87 -16.38 15.58 -10.40
CA PRO A 87 -16.72 15.38 -8.99
C PRO A 87 -17.39 14.02 -8.79
N PHE A 88 -17.27 13.45 -7.59
CA PHE A 88 -17.96 12.22 -7.23
C PHE A 88 -19.49 12.38 -7.34
N ASP A 89 -20.08 11.65 -8.29
CA ASP A 89 -21.51 11.39 -8.35
C ASP A 89 -21.86 10.07 -7.63
N ALA A 90 -23.13 9.67 -7.63
CA ALA A 90 -23.56 8.42 -6.99
C ALA A 90 -22.85 7.18 -7.55
N HIS A 91 -22.44 7.20 -8.82
CA HIS A 91 -21.74 6.09 -9.45
C HIS A 91 -20.27 6.04 -9.03
N GLY A 92 -19.55 7.16 -9.12
CA GLY A 92 -18.17 7.28 -8.66
C GLY A 92 -18.03 6.96 -7.17
N ALA A 93 -18.97 7.43 -6.34
CA ALA A 93 -18.98 7.15 -4.90
C ALA A 93 -19.15 5.65 -4.60
N ARG A 94 -19.99 4.96 -5.39
CA ARG A 94 -20.16 3.50 -5.28
C ARG A 94 -18.90 2.74 -5.68
N LEU A 95 -18.26 3.12 -6.80
CA LEU A 95 -17.00 2.47 -7.20
C LEU A 95 -15.92 2.64 -6.13
N PHE A 96 -15.86 3.84 -5.54
CA PHE A 96 -14.92 4.13 -4.47
C PHE A 96 -15.20 3.27 -3.23
N SER A 97 -16.46 3.20 -2.79
CA SER A 97 -16.83 2.41 -1.61
C SER A 97 -16.52 0.92 -1.79
N VAL A 98 -16.75 0.35 -2.98
CA VAL A 98 -16.43 -1.06 -3.26
C VAL A 98 -14.96 -1.38 -3.01
N VAL A 99 -14.04 -0.49 -3.41
CA VAL A 99 -12.60 -0.69 -3.17
C VAL A 99 -12.27 -0.48 -1.70
N SER A 100 -12.87 0.53 -1.05
CA SER A 100 -12.68 0.77 0.39
C SER A 100 -13.16 -0.40 1.25
N ASP A 101 -14.34 -0.95 0.97
CA ASP A 101 -14.93 -2.09 1.69
C ASP A 101 -14.06 -3.34 1.50
N ALA A 102 -13.59 -3.60 0.27
CA ALA A 102 -12.69 -4.72 -0.02
C ALA A 102 -11.33 -4.57 0.67
N ALA A 103 -10.81 -3.35 0.77
CA ALA A 103 -9.58 -3.07 1.50
C ALA A 103 -9.76 -3.29 3.02
N GLU A 104 -10.90 -2.87 3.58
CA GLU A 104 -11.25 -3.12 4.99
C GLU A 104 -11.38 -4.62 5.28
N GLU A 105 -12.09 -5.37 4.44
CA GLU A 105 -12.22 -6.83 4.57
C GLU A 105 -10.85 -7.53 4.48
N ALA A 106 -9.98 -7.06 3.59
CA ALA A 106 -8.60 -7.53 3.46
C ALA A 106 -7.70 -7.10 4.63
N GLN A 107 -8.17 -6.18 5.49
CA GLN A 107 -7.39 -5.53 6.55
C GLN A 107 -6.16 -4.81 6.02
N ILE A 108 -6.30 -4.14 4.87
CA ILE A 108 -5.26 -3.35 4.22
C ILE A 108 -5.76 -1.90 4.17
N ALA A 109 -4.89 -0.96 4.51
CA ALA A 109 -5.19 0.48 4.42
C ALA A 109 -4.38 1.13 3.28
N PRO A 110 -4.76 0.92 2.01
CA PRO A 110 -4.02 1.45 0.88
C PRO A 110 -4.24 2.95 0.75
N ILE A 111 -3.15 3.69 0.55
CA ILE A 111 -3.24 5.11 0.16
C ILE A 111 -3.40 5.26 -1.34
N ARG A 112 -2.85 4.32 -2.11
CA ARG A 112 -2.93 4.28 -3.57
C ARG A 112 -2.89 2.84 -4.07
N ILE A 113 -3.69 2.56 -5.09
CA ILE A 113 -3.65 1.33 -5.85
C ILE A 113 -3.64 1.71 -7.33
N ASP A 114 -2.68 1.15 -8.06
CA ASP A 114 -2.59 1.25 -9.52
C ASP A 114 -2.63 -0.17 -10.08
N ILE A 115 -3.53 -0.44 -11.03
CA ILE A 115 -3.53 -1.70 -11.78
C ILE A 115 -3.41 -1.43 -13.27
N ARG A 116 -2.71 -2.33 -13.96
CA ARG A 116 -2.70 -2.41 -15.40
C ARG A 116 -3.28 -3.76 -15.79
N SER A 117 -4.26 -3.72 -16.68
CA SER A 117 -4.92 -4.91 -17.18
C SER A 117 -4.84 -4.96 -18.70
N GLU A 118 -4.60 -6.15 -19.23
CA GLU A 118 -4.64 -6.45 -20.66
C GLU A 118 -5.60 -7.62 -20.87
N HIS A 119 -6.55 -7.46 -21.80
CA HIS A 119 -7.54 -8.50 -22.13
C HIS A 119 -8.29 -9.05 -20.90
N GLY A 120 -8.63 -8.17 -19.94
CA GLY A 120 -9.35 -8.52 -18.72
C GLY A 120 -8.51 -9.21 -17.63
N ARG A 121 -7.19 -9.31 -17.82
CA ARG A 121 -6.26 -9.87 -16.83
C ARG A 121 -5.30 -8.80 -16.34
N VAL A 122 -5.09 -8.76 -15.03
CA VAL A 122 -4.09 -7.85 -14.43
C VAL A 122 -2.69 -8.32 -14.81
N THR A 123 -1.92 -7.44 -15.45
CA THR A 123 -0.54 -7.69 -15.86
C THR A 123 0.47 -7.03 -14.94
N PHE A 124 0.03 -6.03 -14.17
CA PHE A 124 0.84 -5.35 -13.17
C PHE A 124 -0.06 -4.68 -12.14
N ALA A 125 0.32 -4.68 -10.86
CA ALA A 125 -0.33 -3.88 -9.84
C ALA A 125 0.68 -3.27 -8.87
N THR A 126 0.34 -2.12 -8.29
CA THR A 126 1.07 -1.50 -7.20
C THR A 126 0.08 -1.06 -6.14
N ILE A 127 0.31 -1.48 -4.90
CA ILE A 127 -0.48 -1.08 -3.73
C ILE A 127 0.46 -0.38 -2.77
N SER A 128 0.34 0.94 -2.66
CA SER A 128 1.12 1.74 -1.73
C SER A 128 0.36 1.89 -0.41
N LEU A 129 1.07 1.66 0.70
CA LEU A 129 0.58 1.86 2.05
C LEU A 129 1.26 3.08 2.70
N SER A 130 0.53 3.79 3.56
CA SER A 130 1.17 4.70 4.51
C SER A 130 1.74 3.89 5.67
N CYS A 131 3.06 3.90 5.85
CA CYS A 131 3.70 3.45 7.08
C CYS A 131 4.10 4.69 7.90
N PHE A 132 4.02 4.61 9.24
CA PHE A 132 4.27 5.75 10.13
C PHE A 132 5.68 6.37 9.98
N LEU A 133 6.64 5.60 9.47
CA LEU A 133 8.05 6.00 9.26
C LEU A 133 8.57 5.67 7.84
N CYS A 134 7.70 5.24 6.92
CA CYS A 134 8.12 4.74 5.62
C CYS A 134 6.98 4.75 4.60
N TYR A 135 7.33 4.69 3.32
CA TYR A 135 6.40 4.22 2.29
C TYR A 135 6.73 2.77 2.00
N ALA A 136 5.70 1.93 1.94
CA ALA A 136 5.83 0.54 1.56
C ALA A 136 4.90 0.29 0.38
N SER A 137 5.37 -0.48 -0.59
CA SER A 137 4.60 -0.85 -1.76
C SER A 137 4.59 -2.35 -1.93
N TYR A 138 3.43 -2.89 -2.26
CA TYR A 138 3.30 -4.24 -2.78
C TYR A 138 3.17 -4.18 -4.29
N ILE A 139 3.98 -4.96 -4.99
CA ILE A 139 4.03 -4.98 -6.45
C ILE A 139 3.65 -6.37 -6.94
N TYR A 140 2.66 -6.44 -7.82
CA TYR A 140 2.32 -7.65 -8.55
C TYR A 140 2.97 -7.62 -9.93
N SER A 141 3.82 -8.61 -10.23
CA SER A 141 4.54 -8.69 -11.50
C SER A 141 4.66 -10.15 -11.98
N PRO A 142 3.59 -10.74 -12.54
CA PRO A 142 3.54 -12.16 -12.92
C PRO A 142 4.34 -12.50 -14.19
N GLN A 143 4.57 -11.54 -15.07
CA GLN A 143 5.21 -11.81 -16.36
C GLN A 143 6.74 -11.86 -16.26
N LYS A 144 7.31 -11.17 -15.27
CA LYS A 144 8.76 -11.08 -15.07
C LYS A 144 9.07 -10.70 -13.62
N PRO A 145 10.23 -11.12 -13.10
CA PRO A 145 10.68 -10.66 -11.80
C PRO A 145 10.69 -9.14 -11.70
N TYR A 146 10.13 -8.61 -10.62
CA TYR A 146 10.17 -7.18 -10.36
C TYR A 146 11.60 -6.76 -10.00
N VAL A 147 12.05 -5.66 -10.62
CA VAL A 147 13.32 -5.00 -10.32
C VAL A 147 12.99 -3.53 -10.09
N THR A 148 13.30 -3.03 -8.90
CA THR A 148 13.11 -1.62 -8.58
C THR A 148 13.93 -0.73 -9.51
N GLN A 149 13.35 0.41 -9.92
CA GLN A 149 14.05 1.42 -10.72
C GLN A 149 14.62 2.54 -9.84
N GLU A 150 14.41 2.48 -8.52
CA GLU A 150 14.92 3.48 -7.61
C GLU A 150 16.45 3.44 -7.53
N ARG A 151 17.05 4.64 -7.45
CA ARG A 151 18.50 4.79 -7.31
C ARG A 151 18.99 4.50 -5.89
N LYS A 152 18.11 4.54 -4.89
CA LYS A 152 18.44 4.22 -3.51
C LYS A 152 18.36 2.70 -3.28
N PRO A 153 19.19 2.15 -2.36
CA PRO A 153 19.03 0.76 -1.95
C PRO A 153 17.63 0.59 -1.37
N THR A 154 16.78 -0.09 -2.12
CA THR A 154 15.41 -0.39 -1.75
C THR A 154 15.34 -1.90 -1.54
N ASP A 155 14.94 -2.31 -0.35
CA ASP A 155 14.81 -3.73 -0.04
C ASP A 155 13.57 -4.27 -0.74
N VAL A 156 13.80 -5.08 -1.77
CA VAL A 156 12.77 -5.80 -2.51
C VAL A 156 12.77 -7.26 -2.03
N ILE A 157 11.65 -7.68 -1.44
CA ILE A 157 11.44 -9.02 -0.94
C ILE A 157 10.43 -9.73 -1.85
N ASN A 158 10.84 -10.84 -2.45
CA ASN A 158 9.93 -11.70 -3.20
C ASN A 158 8.96 -12.42 -2.24
N MET A 159 7.67 -12.30 -2.50
CA MET A 159 6.59 -12.95 -1.77
C MET A 159 5.96 -14.05 -2.63
N THR A 160 5.04 -14.82 -2.06
CA THR A 160 4.32 -15.85 -2.81
C THR A 160 3.37 -15.26 -3.84
N GLY A 161 3.18 -15.95 -4.98
CA GLY A 161 2.16 -15.60 -5.99
C GLY A 161 2.50 -14.35 -6.82
N ASP A 162 3.76 -14.20 -7.21
CA ASP A 162 4.27 -13.10 -8.05
C ASP A 162 4.15 -11.70 -7.43
N TRP A 163 4.00 -11.67 -6.11
CA TRP A 163 3.99 -10.45 -5.31
C TRP A 163 5.39 -10.14 -4.81
N TYR A 164 5.69 -8.85 -4.70
CA TYR A 164 6.92 -8.32 -4.16
C TYR A 164 6.57 -7.26 -3.12
N TYR A 165 7.30 -7.26 -2.00
CA TYR A 165 7.26 -6.19 -1.02
C TYR A 165 8.47 -5.28 -1.25
N GLU A 166 8.23 -3.99 -1.37
CA GLU A 166 9.25 -2.97 -1.53
C GLU A 166 9.13 -1.98 -0.38
N ASN A 167 10.20 -1.83 0.40
CA ASN A 167 10.28 -0.82 1.45
C ASN A 167 11.12 0.36 0.97
N THR A 168 10.47 1.47 0.62
CA THR A 168 11.13 2.70 0.16
C THR A 168 11.50 3.59 1.34
N GLY A 169 12.20 3.03 2.33
CA GLY A 169 12.60 3.72 3.56
C GLY A 169 13.06 5.17 3.36
N ILE A 170 12.74 6.05 4.31
CA ILE A 170 13.06 7.50 4.25
C ILE A 170 14.58 7.73 4.19
#